data_AF-A0A9Q0GGD1-F1
#
_entry.id   AF-A0A9Q0GGD1-F1
#
_cell.length_a   1.000
_cell.length_b   1.000
_cell.length_c   1.000
_cell.angle_alpha   90.00
_cell.angle_beta   90.00
_cell.angle_gamma   90.00
#
_symmetry.space_group_name_H-M   'P 1'
#
loop_
_entity.id
_entity.type
_entity.pdbx_description
1 polymer ?
#
loop_
_entity_poly.entity_id
_entity_poly.type
_entity_poly.pdbx_seq_one_letter_code
_entity_poly.pdbx_strand_id
1 'polypeptide(L)'
;MEHGEEGRWSSETVPRVMKIVCTRVPLPQRDLASLLLLNLSLHRTLVSCPSLWHVLDFREMNNAGDRLLAALSLPRYRHVQKIDLEFARDIEDRHLMMFQDKCFKSLQNLESLNLNGCQKISDKGIEAITAACTNLKVFSIYWNVRVTDIGIQHLVRNCKHIVDLNLSGCKNLSDKSLQLLADAYKNLESLNLTRCIKLTDGGLQQVLSKCSSLQNLNLYAISSLTDNAYKKILNLSGLKFLDLCGAQNLSDEGLSCIAKCKNLVSLNLTWCIRVTDVGVIAIAEGCNSLSFLR
;
A
#
# COMPACT_ATOMS: atom_id res chain seq x y z
N MET A 1 27.43 -57.90 0.50
CA MET A 1 28.02 -56.55 0.68
C MET A 1 27.03 -55.55 0.14
N GLU A 2 25.94 -55.37 0.88
CA GLU A 2 24.97 -54.30 0.65
C GLU A 2 25.44 -53.15 1.51
N HIS A 3 25.82 -52.02 0.94
CA HIS A 3 25.81 -50.70 1.56
C HIS A 3 26.10 -49.65 0.47
N GLY A 4 25.10 -48.79 0.18
CA GLY A 4 25.41 -47.42 -0.17
C GLY A 4 24.76 -46.76 -1.38
N GLU A 5 23.46 -46.92 -1.68
CA GLU A 5 22.78 -45.98 -2.61
C GLU A 5 21.34 -45.58 -2.21
N GLU A 6 20.89 -45.82 -0.97
CA GLU A 6 19.61 -45.27 -0.50
C GLU A 6 19.81 -43.91 0.17
N GLY A 7 19.52 -42.82 -0.56
CA GLY A 7 19.35 -41.49 0.04
C GLY A 7 20.05 -40.31 -0.63
N ARG A 8 20.77 -40.50 -1.76
CA ARG A 8 21.31 -39.35 -2.51
C ARG A 8 20.21 -38.68 -3.34
N TRP A 9 19.96 -37.41 -3.05
CA TRP A 9 19.06 -36.59 -3.86
C TRP A 9 19.58 -36.57 -5.31
N SER A 10 18.82 -37.14 -6.24
CA SER A 10 19.21 -37.16 -7.65
C SER A 10 19.18 -35.75 -8.25
N SER A 11 19.92 -35.54 -9.34
CA SER A 11 19.94 -34.29 -10.11
C SER A 11 18.56 -33.89 -10.64
N GLU A 12 17.60 -34.83 -10.69
CA GLU A 12 16.23 -34.62 -11.16
C GLU A 12 15.21 -34.49 -10.01
N THR A 13 15.51 -35.08 -8.85
CA THR A 13 14.66 -34.99 -7.65
C THR A 13 14.72 -33.59 -7.03
N VAL A 14 15.92 -33.00 -6.92
CA VAL A 14 16.10 -31.65 -6.35
C VAL A 14 15.27 -30.61 -7.11
N PRO A 15 15.31 -30.52 -8.46
CA PRO A 15 14.52 -29.54 -9.19
C PRO A 15 13.01 -29.72 -9.04
N ARG A 16 12.53 -30.97 -9.04
CA ARG A 16 11.11 -31.31 -8.89
C ARG A 16 10.59 -30.96 -7.50
N VAL A 17 11.32 -31.31 -6.44
CA VAL A 17 10.96 -30.95 -5.06
C VAL A 17 10.95 -29.44 -4.90
N MET A 18 11.96 -28.74 -5.42
CA MET A 18 12.00 -27.29 -5.32
C MET A 18 10.86 -26.63 -6.08
N LYS A 19 10.49 -27.11 -7.26
CA LYS A 19 9.30 -26.58 -7.96
C LYS A 19 8.01 -26.73 -7.13
N ILE A 20 7.87 -27.80 -6.35
CA ILE A 20 6.73 -28.02 -5.46
C ILE A 20 6.80 -27.09 -4.24
N VAL A 21 7.96 -26.99 -3.58
CA VAL A 21 8.16 -26.11 -2.43
C VAL A 21 7.93 -24.65 -2.83
N CYS A 22 8.50 -24.23 -3.96
CA CYS A 22 8.43 -22.87 -4.48
C CYS A 22 7.03 -22.45 -4.95
N THR A 23 6.13 -23.41 -5.19
CA THR A 23 4.72 -23.15 -5.56
C THR A 23 3.77 -23.24 -4.37
N ARG A 24 4.17 -23.90 -3.27
CA ARG A 24 3.31 -24.15 -2.10
C ARG A 24 3.72 -23.40 -0.85
N VAL A 25 4.98 -23.00 -0.71
CA VAL A 25 5.53 -22.34 0.48
C VAL A 25 6.30 -21.10 0.05
N PRO A 26 5.88 -19.89 0.46
CA PRO A 26 6.70 -18.70 0.27
C PRO A 26 7.95 -18.83 1.14
N LEU A 27 9.10 -19.09 0.52
CA LEU A 27 10.39 -19.14 1.21
C LEU A 27 10.90 -17.71 1.46
N PRO A 28 11.42 -17.39 2.65
CA PRO A 28 12.07 -16.11 2.90
C PRO A 28 13.20 -15.85 1.90
N GLN A 29 13.35 -14.58 1.50
CA GLN A 29 14.35 -14.18 0.50
C GLN A 29 15.79 -14.59 0.91
N ARG A 30 16.10 -14.57 2.21
CA ARG A 30 17.37 -15.02 2.77
C ARG A 30 17.64 -16.51 2.51
N ASP A 31 16.61 -17.33 2.65
CA ASP A 31 16.73 -18.77 2.49
C ASP A 31 16.87 -19.11 1.01
N LEU A 32 16.10 -18.46 0.12
CA LEU A 32 16.29 -18.53 -1.33
C LEU A 32 17.72 -18.14 -1.75
N ALA A 33 18.27 -17.06 -1.19
CA ALA A 33 19.64 -16.63 -1.48
C ALA A 33 20.67 -17.66 -1.01
N SER A 34 20.45 -18.29 0.15
CA SER A 34 21.33 -19.33 0.69
C SER A 34 21.30 -20.60 -0.18
N LEU A 35 20.12 -20.97 -0.67
CA LEU A 35 19.93 -22.11 -1.56
C LEU A 35 20.63 -21.92 -2.91
N LEU A 36 20.71 -20.69 -3.43
CA LEU A 36 21.48 -20.41 -4.66
C LEU A 36 22.97 -20.78 -4.54
N LEU A 37 23.52 -20.81 -3.32
CA LEU A 37 24.95 -21.05 -3.08
C LEU A 37 25.30 -22.53 -2.91
N LEU A 38 24.32 -23.43 -2.77
CA LEU A 38 24.60 -24.83 -2.43
C LEU A 38 25.15 -25.65 -3.61
N ASN A 39 24.55 -25.56 -4.79
CA ASN A 39 25.07 -26.18 -6.02
C ASN A 39 24.46 -25.61 -7.30
N LEU A 40 25.11 -25.88 -8.44
CA LEU A 40 24.74 -25.33 -9.75
C LEU A 40 23.38 -25.83 -10.28
N SER A 41 22.99 -27.07 -10.00
CA SER A 41 21.71 -27.63 -10.45
C SER A 41 20.53 -26.93 -9.76
N LEU A 42 20.66 -26.73 -8.45
CA LEU A 42 19.71 -26.01 -7.61
C LEU A 42 19.62 -24.53 -8.04
N HIS A 43 20.76 -23.89 -8.28
CA HIS A 43 20.82 -22.53 -8.80
C HIS A 43 20.03 -22.39 -10.11
N ARG A 44 20.29 -23.25 -11.10
CA ARG A 44 19.57 -23.23 -12.40
C ARG A 44 18.08 -23.39 -12.20
N THR A 45 17.65 -24.35 -11.38
CA THR A 45 16.23 -24.58 -11.09
C THR A 45 15.56 -23.35 -10.48
N LEU A 46 16.17 -22.78 -9.45
CA LEU A 46 15.60 -21.65 -8.71
C LEU A 46 15.48 -20.41 -9.59
N VAL A 47 16.50 -20.11 -10.41
CA VAL A 47 16.46 -18.98 -11.35
C VAL A 47 15.43 -19.19 -12.47
N SER A 48 15.20 -20.44 -12.89
CA SER A 48 14.15 -20.78 -13.86
C SER A 48 12.72 -20.69 -13.31
N CYS A 49 12.52 -20.34 -12.04
CA CYS A 49 11.21 -20.15 -11.42
C CYS A 49 10.95 -18.66 -11.10
N PRO A 50 10.36 -17.87 -12.02
CA PRO A 50 10.17 -16.42 -11.82
C PRO A 50 9.34 -16.06 -10.59
N SER A 51 8.33 -16.88 -10.25
CA SER A 51 7.40 -16.64 -9.15
C SER A 51 8.09 -16.50 -7.78
N LEU A 52 9.27 -17.10 -7.62
CA LEU A 52 10.08 -16.99 -6.41
C LEU A 52 10.67 -15.59 -6.19
N TRP A 53 10.80 -14.82 -7.27
CA TRP A 53 11.53 -13.56 -7.32
C TRP A 53 10.60 -12.37 -7.56
N HIS A 54 9.29 -12.57 -7.41
CA HIS A 54 8.29 -11.51 -7.55
C HIS A 54 8.29 -10.53 -6.37
N VAL A 55 8.87 -10.92 -5.22
CA VAL A 55 8.88 -10.12 -4.00
C VAL A 55 10.31 -9.82 -3.58
N LEU A 56 10.59 -8.55 -3.31
CA LEU A 56 11.80 -8.07 -2.67
C LEU A 56 11.40 -7.43 -1.34
N ASP A 57 11.85 -8.02 -0.23
CA ASP A 57 11.55 -7.55 1.13
C ASP A 57 12.85 -7.04 1.77
N PHE A 58 12.92 -5.72 1.95
CA PHE A 58 14.04 -5.00 2.54
C PHE A 58 13.61 -4.24 3.81
N ARG A 59 12.53 -4.69 4.47
CA ARG A 59 12.03 -4.04 5.69
C ARG A 59 13.09 -3.93 6.77
N GLU A 60 13.18 -2.74 7.36
CA GLU A 60 14.12 -2.42 8.45
C GLU A 60 15.60 -2.68 8.12
N MET A 61 15.95 -2.89 6.85
CA MET A 61 17.33 -3.19 6.46
C MET A 61 18.17 -1.91 6.36
N ASN A 62 19.44 -2.03 6.76
CA ASN A 62 20.45 -1.00 6.51
C ASN A 62 20.99 -1.11 5.08
N ASN A 63 21.33 0.03 4.49
CA ASN A 63 21.81 0.14 3.11
C ASN A 63 20.80 -0.45 2.11
N ALA A 64 19.50 -0.34 2.41
CA ALA A 64 18.44 -0.92 1.61
C ALA A 64 18.44 -0.37 0.18
N GLY A 65 18.77 0.92 0.00
CA GLY A 65 18.85 1.54 -1.33
C GLY A 65 19.88 0.85 -2.23
N ASP A 66 21.11 0.72 -1.75
CA ASP A 66 22.20 0.07 -2.50
C ASP A 66 21.95 -1.43 -2.69
N ARG A 67 21.40 -2.10 -1.68
CA ARG A 67 21.02 -3.52 -1.76
C ARG A 67 19.95 -3.76 -2.81
N LEU A 68 18.93 -2.90 -2.85
CA LEU A 68 17.87 -2.97 -3.84
C LEU A 68 18.42 -2.69 -5.24
N LEU A 69 19.32 -1.73 -5.40
CA LEU A 69 19.99 -1.47 -6.68
C LEU A 69 20.75 -2.72 -7.18
N ALA A 70 21.52 -3.33 -6.28
CA ALA A 70 22.27 -4.55 -6.59
C ALA A 70 21.32 -5.71 -6.93
N ALA A 71 20.22 -5.86 -6.20
CA ALA A 71 19.21 -6.88 -6.46
C ALA A 71 18.53 -6.69 -7.82
N LEU A 72 18.04 -5.48 -8.12
CA LEU A 72 17.34 -5.18 -9.38
C LEU A 72 18.22 -5.31 -10.62
N SER A 73 19.55 -5.27 -10.44
CA SER A 73 20.53 -5.54 -11.50
C SER A 73 20.64 -7.02 -11.87
N LEU A 74 20.11 -7.93 -11.04
CA LEU A 74 20.21 -9.37 -11.25
C LEU A 74 19.05 -9.87 -12.14
N PRO A 75 19.32 -10.69 -13.17
CA PRO A 75 18.30 -11.12 -14.14
C PRO A 75 17.07 -11.80 -13.52
N ARG A 76 17.23 -12.45 -12.37
CA ARG A 76 16.14 -13.15 -11.68
C ARG A 76 15.02 -12.22 -11.18
N TYR A 77 15.31 -10.93 -10.95
CA TYR A 77 14.33 -9.95 -10.47
C TYR A 77 13.71 -9.10 -11.59
N ARG A 78 13.85 -9.51 -12.85
CA ARG A 78 13.30 -8.78 -14.01
C ARG A 78 11.77 -8.68 -14.03
N HIS A 79 11.08 -9.53 -13.26
CA HIS A 79 9.62 -9.55 -13.14
C HIS A 79 9.19 -9.32 -11.68
N VAL A 80 9.92 -8.48 -10.94
CA VAL A 80 9.50 -8.13 -9.59
C VAL A 80 8.14 -7.44 -9.63
N GLN A 81 7.23 -7.87 -8.75
CA GLN A 81 5.88 -7.37 -8.64
C GLN A 81 5.66 -6.60 -7.34
N LYS A 82 6.43 -6.90 -6.28
CA LYS A 82 6.33 -6.25 -4.98
C LYS A 82 7.69 -5.89 -4.43
N ILE A 83 7.83 -4.66 -3.97
CA ILE A 83 9.00 -4.18 -3.23
C ILE A 83 8.50 -3.61 -1.90
N ASP A 84 9.05 -4.13 -0.81
CA ASP A 84 8.81 -3.62 0.53
C ASP A 84 10.09 -3.01 1.11
N LEU A 85 10.04 -1.71 1.39
CA LEU A 85 11.12 -0.92 1.99
C LEU A 85 10.67 -0.28 3.31
N GLU A 86 9.63 -0.82 3.96
CA GLU A 86 9.13 -0.25 5.20
C GLU A 86 10.25 -0.13 6.25
N PHE A 87 10.38 1.08 6.80
CA PHE A 87 11.42 1.48 7.75
C PHE A 87 12.87 1.31 7.27
N ALA A 88 13.12 1.25 5.95
CA ALA A 88 14.44 1.40 5.34
C ALA A 88 14.93 2.86 5.43
N ARG A 89 15.40 3.28 6.61
CA ARG A 89 15.65 4.71 6.95
C ARG A 89 16.75 5.39 6.13
N ASP A 90 17.61 4.62 5.48
CA ASP A 90 18.72 5.12 4.68
C ASP A 90 18.32 5.49 3.24
N ILE A 91 17.18 5.00 2.75
CA ILE A 91 16.73 5.28 1.39
C ILE A 91 16.35 6.77 1.23
N GLU A 92 16.67 7.32 0.07
CA GLU A 92 16.56 8.74 -0.26
C GLU A 92 16.48 8.91 -1.78
N ASP A 93 16.16 10.12 -2.24
CA ASP A 93 15.84 10.41 -3.65
C ASP A 93 16.91 9.92 -4.63
N ARG A 94 18.21 10.01 -4.29
CA ARG A 94 19.28 9.53 -5.18
C ARG A 94 19.16 8.05 -5.52
N HIS A 95 18.70 7.22 -4.59
CA HIS A 95 18.51 5.80 -4.85
C HIS A 95 17.35 5.58 -5.82
N LEU A 96 16.23 6.30 -5.64
CA LEU A 96 15.06 6.20 -6.52
C LEU A 96 15.36 6.68 -7.95
N MET A 97 16.14 7.76 -8.08
CA MET A 97 16.64 8.23 -9.38
C MET A 97 17.54 7.17 -10.04
N MET A 98 18.44 6.54 -9.29
CA MET A 98 19.26 5.44 -9.82
C MET A 98 18.43 4.23 -10.25
N PHE A 99 17.33 3.92 -9.55
CA PHE A 99 16.42 2.85 -9.96
C PHE A 99 15.73 3.16 -11.29
N GLN A 100 15.30 4.41 -11.47
CA GLN A 100 14.75 4.88 -12.74
C GLN A 100 15.76 4.73 -13.87
N ASP A 101 17.00 5.17 -13.67
CA ASP A 101 18.02 5.17 -14.74
C ASP A 101 18.55 3.77 -15.06
N LYS A 102 18.80 2.95 -14.04
CA LYS A 102 19.55 1.68 -14.19
C LYS A 102 18.65 0.45 -14.20
N CYS A 103 17.49 0.52 -13.57
CA CYS A 103 16.66 -0.65 -13.26
C CYS A 103 15.25 -0.57 -13.83
N PHE A 104 14.95 0.39 -14.71
CA PHE A 104 13.64 0.58 -15.35
C PHE A 104 13.00 -0.72 -15.82
N LYS A 105 13.75 -1.56 -16.54
CA LYS A 105 13.24 -2.84 -17.10
C LYS A 105 12.73 -3.81 -16.04
N SER A 106 13.33 -3.83 -14.86
CA SER A 106 12.92 -4.71 -13.76
C SER A 106 11.65 -4.20 -13.08
N LEU A 107 11.39 -2.90 -13.13
CA LEU A 107 10.30 -2.23 -12.41
C LEU A 107 9.00 -2.08 -13.21
N GLN A 108 8.99 -2.40 -14.50
CA GLN A 108 7.81 -2.28 -15.35
C GLN A 108 6.62 -3.15 -14.89
N ASN A 109 6.90 -4.26 -14.20
CA ASN A 109 5.88 -5.19 -13.70
C ASN A 109 5.54 -4.94 -12.23
N LEU A 110 6.07 -3.88 -11.62
CA LEU A 110 5.86 -3.60 -10.21
C LEU A 110 4.41 -3.18 -9.98
N GLU A 111 3.70 -3.95 -9.16
CA GLU A 111 2.30 -3.71 -8.80
C GLU A 111 2.17 -3.15 -7.38
N SER A 112 3.13 -3.42 -6.50
CA SER A 112 3.11 -2.97 -5.10
C SER A 112 4.45 -2.39 -4.68
N LEU A 113 4.40 -1.18 -4.13
CA LEU A 113 5.56 -0.48 -3.59
C LEU A 113 5.23 0.09 -2.21
N ASN A 114 5.95 -0.38 -1.20
CA ASN A 114 5.86 0.11 0.16
C ASN A 114 7.12 0.92 0.53
N LEU A 115 6.93 2.22 0.78
CA LEU A 115 7.95 3.19 1.20
C LEU A 115 7.67 3.75 2.59
N ASN A 116 6.91 3.03 3.42
CA ASN A 116 6.58 3.47 4.78
C ASN A 116 7.83 3.79 5.59
N GLY A 117 7.83 4.91 6.30
CA GLY A 117 8.96 5.29 7.16
C GLY A 117 10.24 5.69 6.40
N CYS A 118 10.22 5.74 5.07
CA CYS A 118 11.32 6.22 4.24
C CYS A 118 11.34 7.76 4.20
N GLN A 119 11.70 8.38 5.33
CA GLN A 119 11.49 9.81 5.59
C GLN A 119 12.37 10.76 4.76
N LYS A 120 13.43 10.27 4.11
CA LYS A 120 14.32 11.10 3.30
C LYS A 120 13.86 11.26 1.85
N ILE A 121 12.85 10.51 1.43
CA ILE A 121 12.23 10.63 0.10
C ILE A 121 11.41 11.93 0.03
N SER A 122 11.53 12.68 -1.06
CA SER A 122 10.72 13.86 -1.38
C SER A 122 9.92 13.67 -2.67
N ASP A 123 9.22 14.72 -3.11
CA ASP A 123 8.50 14.74 -4.39
C ASP A 123 9.38 14.33 -5.58
N LYS A 124 10.68 14.66 -5.57
CA LYS A 124 11.64 14.24 -6.62
C LYS A 124 11.83 12.73 -6.66
N GLY A 125 11.93 12.09 -5.49
CA GLY A 125 12.02 10.64 -5.41
C GLY A 125 10.74 9.97 -5.89
N ILE A 126 9.57 10.53 -5.56
CA ILE A 126 8.28 10.05 -6.06
C ILE A 126 8.17 10.17 -7.57
N GLU A 127 8.58 11.31 -8.14
CA GLU A 127 8.64 11.49 -9.59
C GLU A 127 9.47 10.39 -10.25
N ALA A 128 10.70 10.19 -9.76
CA ALA A 128 11.63 9.22 -10.32
C ALA A 128 11.09 7.78 -10.29
N ILE A 129 10.62 7.32 -9.12
CA ILE A 129 10.19 5.92 -8.96
C ILE A 129 8.87 5.64 -9.69
N THR A 130 7.91 6.58 -9.68
CA THR A 130 6.62 6.39 -10.35
C THR A 130 6.75 6.43 -11.87
N ALA A 131 7.72 7.19 -12.40
CA ALA A 131 8.05 7.16 -13.83
C ALA A 131 8.58 5.78 -14.27
N ALA A 132 9.20 5.03 -13.37
CA ALA A 132 9.69 3.68 -13.64
C ALA A 132 8.64 2.56 -13.43
N CYS A 133 7.65 2.79 -12.55
CA CYS A 133 6.69 1.77 -12.10
C CYS A 133 5.25 2.14 -12.51
N THR A 134 4.93 2.13 -13.80
CA THR A 134 3.64 2.63 -14.31
C THR A 134 2.45 1.70 -14.04
N ASN A 135 2.70 0.43 -13.75
CA ASN A 135 1.67 -0.59 -13.45
C ASN A 135 1.32 -0.72 -11.96
N LEU A 136 1.73 0.25 -11.14
CA LEU A 136 1.43 0.23 -9.71
C LEU A 136 -0.08 0.21 -9.43
N LYS A 137 -0.45 -0.67 -8.51
CA LYS A 137 -1.80 -0.88 -7.96
C LYS A 137 -1.85 -0.54 -6.47
N VAL A 138 -0.77 -0.81 -5.74
CA VAL A 138 -0.64 -0.58 -4.31
C VAL A 138 0.54 0.33 -4.05
N PHE A 139 0.30 1.48 -3.42
CA PHE A 139 1.36 2.43 -3.08
C PHE A 139 1.21 2.92 -1.64
N SER A 140 2.28 2.84 -0.86
CA SER A 140 2.28 3.24 0.55
C SER A 140 3.49 4.12 0.86
N ILE A 141 3.25 5.28 1.46
CA ILE A 141 4.30 6.18 1.94
C ILE A 141 3.92 6.85 3.27
N TYR A 142 3.85 6.01 4.31
CA TYR A 142 3.59 6.46 5.67
C TYR A 142 4.68 7.40 6.22
N TRP A 143 4.22 8.41 6.96
CA TRP A 143 5.03 9.32 7.77
C TRP A 143 6.08 10.08 6.96
N ASN A 144 5.72 10.51 5.75
CA ASN A 144 6.60 11.32 4.93
C ASN A 144 6.17 12.80 4.93
N VAL A 145 6.95 13.64 5.60
CA VAL A 145 6.71 15.09 5.69
C VAL A 145 7.27 15.88 4.51
N ARG A 146 8.09 15.25 3.66
CA ARG A 146 8.73 15.88 2.50
C ARG A 146 7.92 15.72 1.20
N VAL A 147 6.92 14.85 1.21
CA VAL A 147 5.97 14.67 0.11
C VAL A 147 4.82 15.68 0.25
N THR A 148 4.53 16.35 -0.85
CA THR A 148 3.51 17.38 -0.98
C THR A 148 2.53 17.03 -2.11
N ASP A 149 1.62 17.95 -2.44
CA ASP A 149 0.72 17.81 -3.58
C ASP A 149 1.47 17.59 -4.91
N ILE A 150 2.74 18.02 -5.02
CA ILE A 150 3.58 17.81 -6.20
C ILE A 150 3.89 16.31 -6.37
N GLY A 151 4.30 15.61 -5.31
CA GLY A 151 4.54 14.17 -5.35
C GLY A 151 3.29 13.39 -5.76
N ILE A 152 2.12 13.78 -5.25
CA ILE A 152 0.84 13.19 -5.65
C ILE A 152 0.53 13.48 -7.13
N GLN A 153 0.84 14.68 -7.62
CA GLN A 153 0.71 15.02 -9.03
C GLN A 153 1.56 14.10 -9.93
N HIS A 154 2.81 13.79 -9.55
CA HIS A 154 3.64 12.84 -10.28
C HIS A 154 3.06 11.42 -10.23
N LEU A 155 2.62 10.97 -9.05
CA LEU A 155 2.00 9.67 -8.88
C LEU A 155 0.79 9.49 -9.82
N VAL A 156 -0.18 10.40 -9.77
CA VAL A 156 -1.39 10.31 -10.63
C VAL A 156 -1.09 10.49 -12.10
N ARG A 157 0.00 11.19 -12.45
CA ARG A 157 0.44 11.34 -13.85
C ARG A 157 0.95 10.03 -14.42
N ASN A 158 1.73 9.27 -13.65
CA ASN A 158 2.47 8.11 -14.13
C ASN A 158 1.77 6.78 -13.87
N CYS A 159 1.09 6.62 -12.73
CA CYS A 159 0.43 5.39 -12.32
C CYS A 159 -1.08 5.58 -12.45
N LYS A 160 -1.77 4.74 -13.25
CA LYS A 160 -3.21 4.92 -13.57
C LYS A 160 -4.14 3.90 -12.92
N HIS A 161 -3.58 2.91 -12.24
CA HIS A 161 -4.30 1.72 -11.79
C HIS A 161 -4.20 1.51 -10.28
N ILE A 162 -3.95 2.57 -9.51
CA ILE A 162 -3.91 2.51 -8.05
C ILE A 162 -5.30 2.15 -7.51
N VAL A 163 -5.34 1.09 -6.71
CA VAL A 163 -6.52 0.59 -6.01
C VAL A 163 -6.37 0.66 -4.47
N ASP A 164 -5.13 0.66 -3.97
CA ASP A 164 -4.84 0.79 -2.54
C ASP A 164 -3.75 1.84 -2.33
N LEU A 165 -4.08 2.88 -1.56
CA LEU A 165 -3.24 4.04 -1.37
C LEU A 165 -3.15 4.42 0.10
N ASN A 166 -1.93 4.37 0.64
CA ASN A 166 -1.66 4.81 2.00
C ASN A 166 -0.74 6.03 2.00
N LEU A 167 -1.32 7.18 2.39
CA LEU A 167 -0.65 8.48 2.51
C LEU A 167 -0.63 8.96 3.97
N SER A 168 -0.83 8.04 4.91
CA SER A 168 -0.91 8.38 6.34
C SER A 168 0.33 9.13 6.82
N GLY A 169 0.14 10.19 7.61
CA GLY A 169 1.21 11.00 8.15
C GLY A 169 1.89 11.93 7.14
N CYS A 170 1.43 12.01 5.89
CA CYS A 170 1.86 13.03 4.93
C CYS A 170 1.21 14.38 5.23
N LYS A 171 1.70 15.07 6.27
CA LYS A 171 1.11 16.30 6.83
C LYS A 171 1.08 17.50 5.88
N ASN A 172 1.79 17.43 4.74
CA ASN A 172 1.87 18.52 3.77
C ASN A 172 0.95 18.33 2.55
N LEU A 173 0.11 17.30 2.54
CA LEU A 173 -0.93 17.12 1.54
C LEU A 173 -2.13 18.02 1.85
N SER A 174 -2.69 18.64 0.82
CA SER A 174 -3.89 19.48 0.90
C SER A 174 -5.05 18.89 0.10
N ASP A 175 -6.18 19.60 0.08
CA ASP A 175 -7.33 19.27 -0.76
C ASP A 175 -6.97 19.16 -2.25
N LYS A 176 -5.89 19.80 -2.71
CA LYS A 176 -5.38 19.63 -4.08
C LYS A 176 -4.97 18.18 -4.34
N SER A 177 -4.30 17.52 -3.40
CA SER A 177 -3.98 16.09 -3.52
C SER A 177 -5.24 15.25 -3.63
N LEU A 178 -6.24 15.50 -2.77
CA LEU A 178 -7.49 14.74 -2.81
C LEU A 178 -8.25 14.95 -4.12
N GLN A 179 -8.26 16.17 -4.66
CA GLN A 179 -8.83 16.45 -5.97
C GLN A 179 -8.13 15.66 -7.09
N LEU A 180 -6.79 15.65 -7.10
CA LEU A 180 -5.98 14.89 -8.07
C LEU A 180 -6.27 13.39 -8.00
N LEU A 181 -6.30 12.82 -6.80
CA LEU A 181 -6.61 11.40 -6.56
C LEU A 181 -8.03 11.07 -7.03
N ALA A 182 -9.00 11.91 -6.65
CA ALA A 182 -10.40 11.73 -7.01
C ALA A 182 -10.63 11.78 -8.53
N ASP A 183 -9.85 12.59 -9.26
CA ASP A 183 -9.92 12.66 -10.72
C ASP A 183 -9.28 11.46 -11.39
N ALA A 184 -8.17 10.97 -10.86
CA ALA A 184 -7.40 9.88 -11.47
C ALA A 184 -7.92 8.47 -11.14
N TYR A 185 -8.38 8.22 -9.90
CA TYR A 185 -8.58 6.87 -9.38
C TYR A 185 -10.04 6.57 -9.02
N LYS A 186 -10.88 6.33 -10.05
CA LYS A 186 -12.30 5.98 -9.85
C LYS A 186 -12.50 4.58 -9.24
N ASN A 187 -11.52 3.71 -9.42
CA ASN A 187 -11.49 2.34 -8.91
C ASN A 187 -10.69 2.20 -7.61
N LEU A 188 -10.46 3.31 -6.90
CA LEU A 188 -9.77 3.27 -5.60
C LEU A 188 -10.64 2.51 -4.60
N GLU A 189 -10.10 1.45 -4.01
CA GLU A 189 -10.80 0.58 -3.05
C GLU A 189 -10.37 0.84 -1.60
N SER A 190 -9.13 1.28 -1.39
CA SER A 190 -8.56 1.57 -0.07
C SER A 190 -7.82 2.89 -0.08
N LEU A 191 -8.15 3.75 0.89
CA LEU A 191 -7.49 5.02 1.10
C LEU A 191 -7.24 5.28 2.59
N ASN A 192 -5.97 5.48 2.94
CA ASN A 192 -5.57 5.86 4.29
C ASN A 192 -4.98 7.28 4.30
N LEU A 193 -5.66 8.19 5.00
CA LEU A 193 -5.29 9.59 5.18
C LEU A 193 -5.01 9.95 6.64
N THR A 194 -4.79 8.94 7.50
CA THR A 194 -4.50 9.13 8.92
C THR A 194 -3.52 10.28 9.15
N ARG A 195 -3.85 11.24 10.02
CA ARG A 195 -2.99 12.38 10.36
C ARG A 195 -2.58 13.28 9.18
N CYS A 196 -3.33 13.30 8.09
CA CYS A 196 -3.22 14.33 7.04
C CYS A 196 -3.97 15.60 7.47
N ILE A 197 -3.35 16.37 8.36
CA ILE A 197 -3.98 17.46 9.13
C ILE A 197 -4.39 18.71 8.34
N LYS A 198 -3.96 18.86 7.08
CA LYS A 198 -4.27 20.03 6.23
C LYS A 198 -5.51 19.83 5.36
N LEU A 199 -6.16 18.66 5.46
CA LEU A 199 -7.35 18.34 4.69
C LEU A 199 -8.58 19.05 5.26
N THR A 200 -9.49 19.45 4.39
CA THR A 200 -10.78 20.04 4.76
C THR A 200 -11.94 19.22 4.20
N ASP A 201 -13.16 19.59 4.60
CA ASP A 201 -14.39 18.99 4.09
C ASP A 201 -14.43 18.98 2.55
N GLY A 202 -13.96 20.07 1.91
CA GLY A 202 -13.98 20.21 0.46
C GLY A 202 -13.15 19.14 -0.25
N GLY A 203 -11.92 18.90 0.20
CA GLY A 203 -11.06 17.86 -0.34
C GLY A 203 -11.64 16.46 -0.15
N LEU A 204 -12.15 16.14 1.04
CA LEU A 204 -12.73 14.82 1.29
C LEU A 204 -13.99 14.60 0.42
N GLN A 205 -14.85 15.60 0.28
CA GLN A 205 -16.03 15.50 -0.58
C GLN A 205 -15.70 15.16 -2.04
N GLN A 206 -14.55 15.60 -2.58
CA GLN A 206 -14.14 15.24 -3.94
C GLN A 206 -13.91 13.73 -4.09
N VAL A 207 -13.20 13.14 -3.12
CA VAL A 207 -12.95 11.69 -3.08
C VAL A 207 -14.26 10.93 -2.91
N LEU A 208 -15.09 11.30 -1.92
CA LEU A 208 -16.37 10.64 -1.67
C LEU A 208 -17.34 10.75 -2.86
N SER A 209 -17.23 11.79 -3.69
CA SER A 209 -18.09 11.99 -4.85
C SER A 209 -17.64 11.21 -6.09
N LYS A 210 -16.35 10.87 -6.21
CA LYS A 210 -15.76 10.34 -7.45
C LYS A 210 -15.21 8.92 -7.32
N CYS A 211 -14.87 8.47 -6.10
CA CYS A 211 -14.28 7.17 -5.83
C CYS A 211 -15.31 6.20 -5.24
N SER A 212 -16.36 5.88 -6.01
CA SER A 212 -17.48 5.03 -5.55
C SER A 212 -17.09 3.58 -5.23
N SER A 213 -15.91 3.14 -5.65
CA SER A 213 -15.38 1.80 -5.39
C SER A 213 -14.73 1.65 -4.01
N LEU A 214 -14.66 2.73 -3.22
CA LEU A 214 -14.02 2.70 -1.90
C LEU A 214 -14.73 1.73 -0.95
N GLN A 215 -13.94 0.81 -0.40
CA GLN A 215 -14.35 -0.17 0.61
C GLN A 215 -13.70 0.12 1.96
N ASN A 216 -12.50 0.71 1.98
CA ASN A 216 -11.75 1.03 3.19
C ASN A 216 -11.33 2.50 3.19
N LEU A 217 -11.77 3.24 4.20
CA LEU A 217 -11.41 4.64 4.38
C LEU A 217 -10.94 4.89 5.81
N ASN A 218 -9.69 5.30 5.97
CA ASN A 218 -9.13 5.64 7.27
C ASN A 218 -8.86 7.14 7.38
N LEU A 219 -9.58 7.80 8.29
CA LEU A 219 -9.52 9.23 8.58
C LEU A 219 -9.09 9.49 10.03
N TYR A 220 -8.42 8.54 10.67
CA TYR A 220 -7.95 8.66 12.05
C TYR A 220 -7.14 9.94 12.26
N ALA A 221 -7.49 10.68 13.32
CA ALA A 221 -6.82 11.91 13.75
C ALA A 221 -6.80 13.02 12.67
N ILE A 222 -7.92 13.20 11.96
CA ILE A 222 -8.20 14.37 11.11
C ILE A 222 -9.31 15.20 11.76
N SER A 223 -8.95 16.01 12.77
CA SER A 223 -9.92 16.78 13.56
C SER A 223 -10.54 17.98 12.83
N SER A 224 -10.00 18.38 11.68
CA SER A 224 -10.49 19.51 10.88
C SER A 224 -11.82 19.23 10.17
N LEU A 225 -12.20 17.96 10.00
CA LEU A 225 -13.39 17.57 9.27
C LEU A 225 -14.67 17.74 10.09
N THR A 226 -15.69 18.35 9.49
CA THR A 226 -17.02 18.52 10.10
C THR A 226 -18.04 17.58 9.49
N ASP A 227 -19.28 17.60 9.99
CA ASP A 227 -20.41 16.86 9.41
C ASP A 227 -20.57 17.09 7.90
N ASN A 228 -20.22 18.28 7.41
CA ASN A 228 -20.29 18.61 6.00
C ASN A 228 -19.36 17.73 5.16
N ALA A 229 -18.21 17.30 5.67
CA ALA A 229 -17.30 16.41 4.94
C ALA A 229 -17.97 15.09 4.51
N TYR A 230 -18.87 14.56 5.35
CA TYR A 230 -19.45 13.23 5.19
C TYR A 230 -20.75 13.22 4.37
N LYS A 231 -21.26 14.37 3.93
CA LYS A 231 -22.52 14.46 3.13
C LYS A 231 -22.54 13.61 1.87
N LYS A 232 -21.36 13.33 1.30
CA LYS A 232 -21.20 12.54 0.07
C LYS A 232 -20.85 11.07 0.33
N ILE A 233 -20.73 10.65 1.59
CA ILE A 233 -20.34 9.28 1.93
C ILE A 233 -21.38 8.24 1.48
N LEU A 234 -22.65 8.65 1.35
CA LEU A 234 -23.73 7.82 0.82
C LEU A 234 -23.48 7.30 -0.61
N ASN A 235 -22.56 7.92 -1.35
CA ASN A 235 -22.16 7.46 -2.67
C ASN A 235 -21.25 6.22 -2.61
N LEU A 236 -20.67 5.91 -1.45
CA LEU A 236 -19.79 4.77 -1.24
C LEU A 236 -20.60 3.54 -0.84
N SER A 237 -21.39 3.02 -1.78
CA SER A 237 -22.27 1.87 -1.52
C SER A 237 -21.51 0.60 -1.10
N GLY A 238 -20.22 0.49 -1.46
CA GLY A 238 -19.34 -0.62 -1.10
C GLY A 238 -18.53 -0.42 0.19
N LEU A 239 -18.70 0.68 0.92
CA LEU A 239 -17.88 0.99 2.09
C LEU A 239 -18.09 -0.05 3.21
N LYS A 240 -17.00 -0.68 3.65
CA LYS A 240 -16.98 -1.73 4.70
C LYS A 240 -16.25 -1.28 5.95
N PHE A 241 -15.18 -0.50 5.80
CA PHE A 241 -14.36 -0.03 6.91
C PHE A 241 -14.28 1.49 6.90
N LEU A 242 -14.61 2.11 8.03
CA LEU A 242 -14.48 3.54 8.25
C LEU A 242 -13.89 3.82 9.64
N ASP A 243 -12.71 4.45 9.67
CA ASP A 243 -12.10 4.90 10.92
C ASP A 243 -12.20 6.42 11.06
N LEU A 244 -12.98 6.87 12.05
CA LEU A 244 -13.19 8.28 12.41
C LEU A 244 -12.65 8.58 13.81
N CYS A 245 -11.73 7.76 14.34
CA CYS A 245 -11.20 7.99 15.67
C CYS A 245 -10.59 9.39 15.79
N GLY A 246 -11.02 10.14 16.81
CA GLY A 246 -10.62 11.53 17.02
C GLY A 246 -11.27 12.54 16.06
N ALA A 247 -12.36 12.20 15.37
CA ALA A 247 -13.19 13.16 14.62
C ALA A 247 -14.00 14.05 15.60
N GLN A 248 -13.31 14.97 16.26
CA GLN A 248 -13.88 15.81 17.33
C GLN A 248 -15.01 16.74 16.87
N ASN A 249 -15.09 17.02 15.57
CA ASN A 249 -16.09 17.90 14.97
C ASN A 249 -17.24 17.14 14.28
N LEU A 250 -17.26 15.81 14.36
CA LEU A 250 -18.37 14.96 13.92
C LEU A 250 -19.47 14.95 14.99
N SER A 251 -20.71 15.24 14.59
CA SER A 251 -21.91 15.14 15.41
C SER A 251 -22.88 14.08 14.87
N ASP A 252 -24.05 13.98 15.50
CA ASP A 252 -25.12 13.07 15.07
C ASP A 252 -25.63 13.37 13.65
N GLU A 253 -25.53 14.62 13.17
CA GLU A 253 -25.88 14.98 11.79
C GLU A 253 -24.96 14.28 10.77
N GLY A 254 -23.65 14.25 11.04
CA GLY A 254 -22.69 13.54 10.21
C GLY A 254 -22.89 12.03 10.28
N LEU A 255 -23.16 11.49 11.47
CA LEU A 255 -23.48 10.07 11.63
C LEU A 255 -24.76 9.66 10.90
N SER A 256 -25.78 10.52 10.85
CA SER A 256 -27.00 10.28 10.05
C SER A 256 -26.68 10.13 8.56
N CYS A 257 -25.65 10.83 8.04
CA CYS A 257 -25.16 10.62 6.68
C CYS A 257 -24.46 9.26 6.54
N ILE A 258 -23.60 8.90 7.51
CA ILE A 258 -22.84 7.64 7.52
C ILE A 258 -23.76 6.42 7.66
N ALA A 259 -24.86 6.53 8.41
CA ALA A 259 -25.88 5.51 8.60
C ALA A 259 -26.48 4.98 7.29
N LYS A 260 -26.36 5.74 6.19
CA LYS A 260 -26.80 5.32 4.85
C LYS A 260 -25.88 4.25 4.22
N CYS A 261 -24.70 4.00 4.80
CA CYS A 261 -23.74 3.00 4.34
C CYS A 261 -24.14 1.60 4.86
N LYS A 262 -25.05 0.92 4.17
CA LYS A 262 -25.63 -0.36 4.60
C LYS A 262 -24.63 -1.54 4.68
N ASN A 263 -23.54 -1.44 3.92
CA ASN A 263 -22.48 -2.46 3.85
C ASN A 263 -21.34 -2.21 4.84
N LEU A 264 -21.47 -1.19 5.71
CA LEU A 264 -20.44 -0.87 6.70
C LEU A 264 -20.35 -2.01 7.73
N VAL A 265 -19.16 -2.58 7.88
CA VAL A 265 -18.86 -3.73 8.75
C VAL A 265 -18.13 -3.28 10.01
N SER A 266 -17.27 -2.28 9.89
CA SER A 266 -16.45 -1.75 10.98
C SER A 266 -16.48 -0.22 10.98
N LEU A 267 -16.88 0.36 12.10
CA LEU A 267 -16.88 1.80 12.35
C LEU A 267 -16.14 2.10 13.66
N ASN A 268 -15.23 3.06 13.62
CA ASN A 268 -14.53 3.54 14.81
C ASN A 268 -14.88 5.01 15.07
N LEU A 269 -15.54 5.27 16.20
CA LEU A 269 -15.98 6.55 16.74
C LEU A 269 -15.27 6.91 18.05
N THR A 270 -14.22 6.18 18.43
CA THR A 270 -13.47 6.49 19.66
C THR A 270 -12.99 7.96 19.62
N TRP A 271 -13.18 8.70 20.72
CA TRP A 271 -12.88 10.13 20.82
C TRP A 271 -13.70 11.08 19.93
N CYS A 272 -14.86 10.64 19.40
CA CYS A 272 -15.87 11.51 18.77
C CYS A 272 -16.73 12.17 19.85
N ILE A 273 -16.19 13.22 20.49
CA ILE A 273 -16.78 13.83 21.70
C ILE A 273 -18.13 14.54 21.50
N ARG A 274 -18.55 14.80 20.25
CA ARG A 274 -19.82 15.47 19.91
C ARG A 274 -20.90 14.51 19.42
N VAL A 275 -20.61 13.21 19.35
CA VAL A 275 -21.58 12.16 19.04
C VAL A 275 -22.35 11.79 20.30
N THR A 276 -23.67 11.65 20.18
CA THR A 276 -24.55 11.20 21.25
C THR A 276 -25.21 9.87 20.90
N ASP A 277 -26.09 9.39 21.78
CA ASP A 277 -26.93 8.21 21.52
C ASP A 277 -27.80 8.38 20.28
N VAL A 278 -28.24 9.59 19.93
CA VAL A 278 -29.02 9.86 18.71
C VAL A 278 -28.28 9.40 17.45
N GLY A 279 -27.01 9.76 17.30
CA GLY A 279 -26.21 9.36 16.15
C GLY A 279 -25.90 7.86 16.15
N VAL A 280 -25.67 7.28 17.33
CA VAL A 280 -25.44 5.83 17.46
C VAL A 280 -26.69 5.02 17.13
N ILE A 281 -27.88 5.47 17.53
CA ILE A 281 -29.17 4.87 17.14
C ILE A 281 -29.31 4.92 15.61
N ALA A 282 -29.01 6.06 14.97
CA ALA A 282 -29.07 6.16 13.51
C ALA A 282 -28.13 5.14 12.82
N ILE A 283 -26.91 4.94 13.35
CA ILE A 283 -26.00 3.91 12.86
C ILE A 283 -26.58 2.50 13.05
N ALA A 284 -27.15 2.20 14.22
CA ALA A 284 -27.75 0.89 14.50
C ALA A 284 -28.94 0.58 13.59
N GLU A 285 -29.75 1.58 13.23
CA GLU A 285 -30.90 1.44 12.33
C GLU A 285 -30.51 1.35 10.85
N GLY A 286 -29.41 2.01 10.45
CA GLY A 286 -29.00 2.15 9.05
C GLY A 286 -27.94 1.16 8.58
N CYS A 287 -26.97 0.82 9.44
CA CYS A 287 -25.81 -0.01 9.11
C CYS A 287 -26.03 -1.48 9.50
N ASN A 288 -26.88 -2.18 8.77
CA ASN A 288 -27.30 -3.56 9.09
C ASN A 288 -26.18 -4.62 9.01
N SER A 289 -25.05 -4.29 8.38
CA SER A 289 -23.89 -5.20 8.27
C SER A 289 -22.83 -4.96 9.35
N LEU A 290 -23.09 -4.02 10.27
CA LEU A 290 -22.10 -3.59 11.26
C LEU A 290 -21.84 -4.71 12.27
N SER A 291 -20.59 -5.13 12.36
CA SER A 291 -20.13 -6.16 13.29
C SER A 291 -19.17 -5.63 14.35
N PHE A 292 -18.64 -4.43 14.12
CA PHE A 292 -17.66 -3.80 14.98
C PHE A 292 -17.91 -2.30 15.07
N LEU A 293 -18.18 -1.84 16.29
CA LEU A 293 -18.32 -0.45 16.66
C LEU A 293 -17.41 -0.18 17.87
N ARG A 294 -16.52 0.80 17.75
CA ARG A 294 -15.63 1.27 18.83
C ARG A 294 -15.72 2.78 18.99
#